data_AF-A0A7V0JIW3-F1
#
_entry.id   AF-A0A7V0JIW3-F1
#
_cell.length_a   1.000
_cell.length_b   1.000
_cell.length_c   1.000
_cell.angle_alpha   90.00
_cell.angle_beta   90.00
_cell.angle_gamma   90.00
#
_symmetry.space_group_name_H-M   'P 1'
#
loop_
_entity.id
_entity.type
_entity.pdbx_description
1 polymer ?
#
loop_
_entity_poly.entity_id
_entity_poly.type
_entity_poly.pdbx_seq_one_letter_code
_entity_poly.pdbx_strand_id
1 'polypeptide(L)'
;MALPRPCGNFKRSYREDEAIFKTGFVRASVVIFIVLLSLIPLVANDYILYVVNLVFLAIVGAHGINILTGNTGLISLGHGAFIGIGGYTTAILASRGLPIWVTLPCAGFMAAAVGLLFGIPSLRLKGFYLAMSTMAAQFLMEYLFMNFKGLTGGAEGAFVDRPSVFGMVLNSDAQFYYLALVFAIVSTFATINLLRTRVGRAFIAIRGKDYAAELIGINLFKYKTYSFMISSFYAGVTGCLMTYYLSIITPRSFDLGVSIDYLAMIILGGLGTVRGAIYGASFVIIVPELLKYGIDVASDYLPIFTQIPSAFPAIRMFVFGAMIILVLIIEEKGMAQIWINIKSYWKLWPYSY
;
A
#
# COMPACT_ATOMS: atom_id res chain seq x y z
N MET A 1 -6.63 23.41 -5.66
CA MET A 1 -7.87 24.17 -5.49
C MET A 1 -8.44 23.84 -4.11
N ALA A 2 -8.47 24.81 -3.20
CA ALA A 2 -9.05 24.59 -1.88
C ALA A 2 -10.58 24.55 -2.01
N LEU A 3 -11.19 23.41 -1.67
CA LEU A 3 -12.65 23.29 -1.70
C LEU A 3 -13.29 24.37 -0.81
N PRO A 4 -14.36 25.05 -1.26
CA PRO A 4 -15.05 26.04 -0.45
C PRO A 4 -15.51 25.42 0.87
N ARG A 5 -15.29 26.16 1.96
CA ARG A 5 -15.63 25.71 3.32
C ARG A 5 -17.16 25.67 3.45
N PRO A 6 -17.75 24.62 4.03
CA PRO A 6 -19.19 24.61 4.27
C PRO A 6 -19.58 25.78 5.19
N CYS A 7 -20.62 26.51 4.81
CA CYS A 7 -21.17 27.61 5.59
C CYS A 7 -21.56 27.14 7.01
N GLY A 8 -21.32 27.98 8.03
CA GLY A 8 -21.70 27.70 9.43
C GLY A 8 -20.68 26.94 10.28
N ASN A 9 -19.52 26.53 9.73
CA ASN A 9 -18.46 25.86 10.51
C ASN A 9 -17.29 26.83 10.81
N PHE A 10 -17.46 27.66 11.84
CA PHE A 10 -16.44 28.60 12.30
C PHE A 10 -15.37 27.90 13.15
N LYS A 11 -14.11 27.96 12.71
CA LYS A 11 -12.96 27.46 13.45
C LYS A 11 -12.42 28.58 14.34
N ARG A 12 -12.35 28.37 15.65
CA ARG A 12 -11.89 29.36 16.63
C ARG A 12 -10.46 29.10 17.11
N SER A 13 -9.90 27.93 16.83
CA SER A 13 -8.54 27.54 17.22
C SER A 13 -7.78 26.83 16.10
N TYR A 14 -6.45 27.00 16.05
CA TYR A 14 -5.57 26.24 15.15
C TYR A 14 -5.75 24.73 15.30
N ARG A 15 -6.00 24.24 16.52
CA ARG A 15 -6.26 22.81 16.77
C ARG A 15 -7.54 22.32 16.09
N GLU A 16 -8.56 23.17 15.96
CA GLU A 16 -9.80 22.81 15.29
C GLU A 16 -9.65 22.76 13.76
N ASP A 17 -8.73 23.56 13.21
CA ASP A 17 -8.41 23.53 11.77
C ASP A 17 -7.51 22.34 11.42
N GLU A 18 -6.66 21.91 12.35
CA GLU A 18 -5.83 20.71 12.23
C GLU A 18 -6.57 19.38 12.49
N ALA A 19 -7.82 19.41 12.95
CA ALA A 19 -8.61 18.21 13.27
C ALA A 19 -8.81 17.28 12.06
N ILE A 20 -8.78 15.95 12.30
CA ILE A 20 -8.92 14.93 11.24
C ILE A 20 -10.24 15.07 10.50
N PHE A 21 -11.32 15.19 11.25
CA PHE A 21 -12.68 15.34 10.74
C PHE A 21 -13.13 16.80 10.86
N LYS A 22 -13.36 17.44 9.71
CA LYS A 22 -13.73 18.87 9.68
C LYS A 22 -15.17 19.12 10.10
N THR A 23 -16.08 18.17 9.89
CA THR A 23 -17.52 18.25 10.21
C THR A 23 -18.00 17.00 10.93
N GLY A 24 -19.02 17.14 11.79
CA GLY A 24 -19.68 16.01 12.46
C GLY A 24 -20.27 15.00 11.47
N PHE A 25 -20.81 15.48 10.34
CA PHE A 25 -21.28 14.64 9.24
C PHE A 25 -20.18 13.74 8.67
N VAL A 26 -18.99 14.28 8.38
CA VAL A 26 -17.88 13.46 7.84
C VAL A 26 -17.42 12.44 8.87
N ARG A 27 -17.42 12.78 10.17
CA ARG A 27 -17.14 11.82 11.24
C ARG A 27 -18.17 10.69 11.25
N ALA A 28 -19.46 11.02 11.20
CA ALA A 28 -20.54 10.04 11.14
C ALA A 28 -20.45 9.15 9.90
N SER A 29 -20.22 9.72 8.70
CA SER A 29 -20.06 8.95 7.46
C SER A 29 -18.88 7.98 7.51
N VAL A 30 -17.76 8.37 8.13
CA VAL A 30 -16.59 7.49 8.28
C VAL A 30 -16.88 6.37 9.27
N VAL A 31 -17.57 6.65 10.38
CA VAL A 31 -18.01 5.61 11.32
C VAL A 31 -18.96 4.64 10.64
N ILE A 32 -19.97 5.13 9.91
CA ILE A 32 -20.90 4.31 9.15
C ILE A 32 -20.15 3.45 8.12
N PHE A 33 -19.18 4.03 7.39
CA PHE A 33 -18.37 3.29 6.43
C PHE A 33 -17.56 2.15 7.10
N ILE A 34 -16.95 2.41 8.26
CA ILE A 34 -16.23 1.38 9.02
C ILE A 34 -17.18 0.29 9.53
N VAL A 35 -18.37 0.67 10.00
CA VAL A 35 -19.39 -0.29 10.43
C VAL A 35 -19.85 -1.16 9.26
N LEU A 36 -20.12 -0.56 8.10
CA LEU A 36 -20.50 -1.30 6.89
C LEU A 36 -19.39 -2.26 6.44
N LEU A 37 -18.13 -1.84 6.45
CA LEU A 37 -17.00 -2.73 6.18
C LEU A 37 -16.94 -3.89 7.18
N SER A 38 -17.18 -3.63 8.46
CA SER A 38 -17.14 -4.65 9.52
C SER A 38 -18.24 -5.71 9.39
N LEU A 39 -19.32 -5.41 8.64
CA LEU A 39 -20.42 -6.33 8.37
C LEU A 39 -20.19 -7.21 7.13
N ILE A 40 -19.18 -6.93 6.30
CA ILE A 40 -18.88 -7.71 5.08
C ILE A 40 -18.70 -9.21 5.37
N PRO A 41 -17.97 -9.64 6.42
CA PRO A 41 -17.78 -11.07 6.72
C PRO A 41 -19.06 -11.84 7.05
N LEU A 42 -20.16 -11.16 7.39
CA LEU A 42 -21.43 -11.81 7.70
C LEU A 42 -22.21 -12.21 6.44
N VAL A 43 -21.86 -11.64 5.28
CA VAL A 43 -22.61 -11.81 4.02
C VAL A 43 -21.70 -12.34 2.90
N ALA A 44 -20.40 -12.08 2.96
CA ALA A 44 -19.44 -12.46 1.94
C ALA A 44 -19.01 -13.93 2.03
N ASN A 45 -18.77 -14.54 0.87
CA ASN A 45 -18.14 -15.86 0.75
C ASN A 45 -16.63 -15.78 1.04
N ASP A 46 -16.00 -16.90 1.40
CA ASP A 46 -14.58 -17.03 1.72
C ASP A 46 -13.68 -16.47 0.59
N TYR A 47 -14.05 -16.68 -0.67
CA TYR A 47 -13.32 -16.11 -1.81
C TYR A 47 -13.33 -14.56 -1.81
N ILE A 48 -14.49 -13.96 -1.54
CA ILE A 48 -14.60 -12.49 -1.48
C ILE A 48 -13.79 -11.97 -0.29
N LEU A 49 -13.86 -12.67 0.86
CA LEU A 49 -13.03 -12.33 2.02
C LEU A 49 -11.55 -12.43 1.69
N TYR A 50 -11.16 -13.42 0.88
CA TYR A 50 -9.78 -13.57 0.45
C TYR A 50 -9.29 -12.36 -0.36
N VAL A 51 -10.07 -11.93 -1.33
CA VAL A 51 -9.75 -10.76 -2.16
C VAL A 51 -9.70 -9.49 -1.32
N VAL A 52 -10.67 -9.29 -0.42
CA VAL A 52 -10.72 -8.09 0.42
C VAL A 52 -9.56 -8.06 1.42
N ASN A 53 -9.16 -9.22 1.97
CA ASN A 53 -7.97 -9.32 2.81
C ASN A 53 -6.73 -8.85 2.04
N LEU A 54 -6.52 -9.34 0.82
CA LEU A 54 -5.42 -8.87 -0.03
C LEU A 54 -5.48 -7.36 -0.29
N VAL A 55 -6.67 -6.80 -0.52
CA VAL A 55 -6.86 -5.34 -0.66
C VAL A 55 -6.39 -4.61 0.58
N PHE A 56 -6.80 -5.04 1.78
CA PHE A 56 -6.36 -4.40 3.03
C PHE A 56 -4.85 -4.47 3.23
N LEU A 57 -4.23 -5.61 2.93
CA LEU A 57 -2.78 -5.75 3.01
C LEU A 57 -2.07 -4.81 2.03
N ALA A 58 -2.54 -4.75 0.78
CA ALA A 58 -1.97 -3.86 -0.21
C ALA A 58 -2.20 -2.38 0.11
N ILE A 59 -3.28 -2.01 0.79
CA ILE A 59 -3.47 -0.62 1.27
C ILE A 59 -2.34 -0.24 2.24
N VAL A 60 -1.94 -1.13 3.14
CA VAL A 60 -0.82 -0.88 4.06
C VAL A 60 0.48 -0.64 3.28
N GLY A 61 0.82 -1.51 2.32
CA GLY A 61 2.03 -1.34 1.50
C GLY A 61 1.97 -0.10 0.60
N ALA A 62 0.81 0.17 0.00
CA ALA A 62 0.56 1.33 -0.85
C ALA A 62 0.75 2.64 -0.09
N HIS A 63 0.39 2.72 1.20
CA HIS A 63 0.70 3.89 2.03
C HIS A 63 2.20 4.11 2.18
N GLY A 64 2.99 3.04 2.36
CA GLY A 64 4.45 3.10 2.45
C GLY A 64 5.08 3.74 1.22
N ILE A 65 4.82 3.16 0.05
CA ILE A 65 5.34 3.70 -1.22
C ILE A 65 4.72 5.06 -1.58
N ASN A 66 3.47 5.34 -1.18
CA ASN A 66 2.89 6.66 -1.34
C ASN A 66 3.62 7.72 -0.51
N ILE A 67 4.11 7.41 0.69
CA ILE A 67 4.93 8.36 1.47
C ILE A 67 6.25 8.67 0.77
N LEU A 68 6.91 7.64 0.23
CA LEU A 68 8.23 7.79 -0.41
C LEU A 68 8.13 8.44 -1.80
N THR A 69 7.41 7.81 -2.72
CA THR A 69 7.28 8.26 -4.10
C THR A 69 6.22 9.32 -4.25
N GLY A 70 5.05 9.10 -3.65
CA GLY A 70 3.93 10.04 -3.74
C GLY A 70 4.16 11.35 -2.99
N ASN A 71 4.63 11.34 -1.75
CA ASN A 71 4.73 12.55 -0.93
C ASN A 71 6.11 13.20 -0.96
N THR A 72 7.18 12.42 -1.07
CA THR A 72 8.56 12.96 -1.10
C THR A 72 9.13 13.10 -2.51
N GLY A 73 8.54 12.42 -3.51
CA GLY A 73 9.03 12.46 -4.91
C GLY A 73 10.21 11.53 -5.19
N LEU A 74 10.48 10.56 -4.32
CA LEU A 74 11.57 9.60 -4.48
C LEU A 74 11.02 8.32 -5.12
N ILE A 75 11.32 8.10 -6.40
CA ILE A 75 10.90 6.87 -7.10
C ILE A 75 11.70 5.69 -6.53
N SER A 76 11.01 4.63 -6.13
CA SER A 76 11.60 3.41 -5.60
C SER A 76 11.01 2.18 -6.28
N LEU A 77 11.88 1.33 -6.81
CA LEU A 77 11.57 0.03 -7.42
C LEU A 77 11.98 -1.15 -6.52
N GLY A 78 12.26 -0.88 -5.23
CA GLY A 78 12.69 -1.89 -4.25
C GLY A 78 11.64 -2.26 -3.21
N HIS A 79 10.39 -1.85 -3.38
CA HIS A 79 9.35 -1.99 -2.35
C HIS A 79 9.06 -3.47 -2.04
N GLY A 80 8.97 -4.32 -3.07
CA GLY A 80 8.78 -5.76 -2.94
C GLY A 80 9.86 -6.44 -2.11
N ALA A 81 11.13 -6.07 -2.30
CA ALA A 81 12.22 -6.59 -1.48
C ALA A 81 12.07 -6.22 0.00
N PHE A 82 11.65 -4.99 0.32
CA PHE A 82 11.39 -4.60 1.73
C PHE A 82 10.19 -5.34 2.33
N ILE A 83 9.16 -5.64 1.52
CA ILE A 83 8.07 -6.54 1.91
C ILE A 83 8.63 -7.94 2.21
N GLY A 84 9.48 -8.47 1.33
CA GLY A 84 10.14 -9.77 1.50
C GLY A 84 10.96 -9.85 2.80
N ILE A 85 11.74 -8.82 3.14
CA ILE A 85 12.49 -8.76 4.41
C ILE A 85 11.55 -8.87 5.61
N GLY A 86 10.43 -8.15 5.59
CA GLY A 86 9.43 -8.23 6.65
C GLY A 86 8.81 -9.62 6.77
N GLY A 87 8.48 -10.23 5.64
CA GLY A 87 7.94 -11.58 5.59
C GLY A 87 8.93 -12.64 6.11
N TYR A 88 10.18 -12.61 5.66
CA TYR A 88 11.20 -13.55 6.13
C TYR A 88 11.52 -13.36 7.61
N THR A 89 11.60 -12.12 8.07
CA THR A 89 11.75 -11.81 9.50
C THR A 89 10.61 -12.42 10.30
N THR A 90 9.38 -12.36 9.77
CA THR A 90 8.20 -12.95 10.40
C THR A 90 8.30 -14.47 10.42
N ALA A 91 8.68 -15.11 9.32
CA ALA A 91 8.83 -16.56 9.27
C ALA A 91 9.89 -17.09 10.26
N ILE A 92 11.01 -16.40 10.39
CA ILE A 92 12.08 -16.76 11.35
C ILE A 92 11.62 -16.59 12.80
N LEU A 93 10.88 -15.53 13.11
CA LEU A 93 10.43 -15.27 14.49
C LEU A 93 9.23 -16.15 14.85
N ALA A 94 8.33 -16.41 13.90
CA ALA A 94 7.18 -17.27 14.08
C ALA A 94 7.60 -18.74 14.28
N SER A 95 8.63 -19.23 13.57
CA SER A 95 9.18 -20.57 13.79
C SER A 95 9.80 -20.76 15.18
N ARG A 96 10.12 -19.66 15.88
CA ARG A 96 10.56 -19.65 17.29
C ARG A 96 9.39 -19.54 18.27
N GLY A 97 8.14 -19.61 17.80
CA GLY A 97 6.94 -19.51 18.62
C GLY A 97 6.62 -18.12 19.14
N LEU A 98 7.21 -17.06 18.56
CA LEU A 98 6.94 -15.70 19.02
C LEU A 98 5.56 -15.22 18.53
N PRO A 99 4.79 -14.51 19.39
CA PRO A 99 3.47 -14.04 19.04
C PRO A 99 3.52 -12.91 18.00
N ILE A 100 2.42 -12.73 17.27
CA ILE A 100 2.28 -11.70 16.22
C ILE A 100 2.62 -10.29 16.71
N TRP A 101 2.33 -9.99 17.98
CA TRP A 101 2.62 -8.70 18.61
C TRP A 101 4.10 -8.35 18.66
N VAL A 102 4.98 -9.36 18.66
CA VAL A 102 6.43 -9.19 18.62
C VAL A 102 6.94 -9.26 17.18
N THR A 103 6.44 -10.21 16.39
CA THR A 103 6.91 -10.40 15.01
C THR A 103 6.58 -9.20 14.13
N LEU A 104 5.41 -8.58 14.30
CA LEU A 104 4.98 -7.42 13.51
C LEU A 104 5.88 -6.18 13.67
N PRO A 105 6.14 -5.64 14.89
CA PRO A 105 7.06 -4.52 15.03
C PRO A 105 8.48 -4.91 14.62
N CYS A 106 8.94 -6.13 14.94
CA CYS A 106 10.27 -6.59 14.53
C CYS A 106 10.42 -6.65 13.01
N ALA A 107 9.42 -7.13 12.27
CA ALA A 107 9.41 -7.15 10.81
C ALA A 107 9.46 -5.74 10.22
N GLY A 108 8.64 -4.81 10.75
CA GLY A 108 8.66 -3.41 10.34
C GLY A 108 10.02 -2.74 10.61
N PHE A 109 10.59 -2.93 11.81
CA PHE A 109 11.88 -2.35 12.17
C PHE A 109 13.05 -2.98 11.41
N MET A 110 13.02 -4.28 11.14
CA MET A 110 14.05 -4.93 10.32
C MET A 110 14.02 -4.40 8.89
N ALA A 111 12.83 -4.30 8.28
CA ALA A 111 12.68 -3.71 6.97
C ALA A 111 13.12 -2.23 6.95
N ALA A 112 12.83 -1.47 8.00
CA ALA A 112 13.31 -0.09 8.16
C ALA A 112 14.84 0.00 8.32
N ALA A 113 15.46 -0.91 9.07
CA ALA A 113 16.90 -0.95 9.28
C ALA A 113 17.65 -1.29 7.99
N VAL A 114 17.19 -2.33 7.28
CA VAL A 114 17.75 -2.67 5.97
C VAL A 114 17.45 -1.55 4.96
N GLY A 115 16.25 -0.99 5.01
CA GLY A 115 15.88 0.19 4.23
C GLY A 115 16.82 1.36 4.46
N LEU A 116 17.22 1.65 5.69
CA LEU A 116 18.22 2.69 5.99
C LEU A 116 19.61 2.35 5.45
N LEU A 117 20.03 1.09 5.58
CA LEU A 117 21.33 0.61 5.11
C LEU A 117 21.49 0.85 3.61
N PHE A 118 20.45 0.57 2.81
CA PHE A 118 20.44 0.86 1.37
C PHE A 118 20.05 2.30 1.05
N GLY A 119 19.16 2.90 1.84
CA GLY A 119 18.63 4.24 1.62
C GLY A 119 19.72 5.31 1.75
N ILE A 120 20.58 5.25 2.78
CA ILE A 120 21.65 6.24 2.99
C ILE A 120 22.56 6.41 1.76
N PRO A 121 23.13 5.34 1.15
CA PRO A 121 23.89 5.49 -0.08
C PRO A 121 23.02 5.84 -1.29
N SER A 122 21.83 5.25 -1.43
CA SER A 122 20.93 5.53 -2.56
C SER A 122 20.48 6.99 -2.62
N LEU A 123 20.29 7.65 -1.47
CA LEU A 123 19.85 9.05 -1.38
C LEU A 123 20.88 10.08 -1.87
N ARG A 124 22.11 9.65 -2.13
CA ARG A 124 23.12 10.48 -2.81
C ARG A 124 22.84 10.62 -4.32
N LEU A 125 22.01 9.74 -4.87
CA LEU A 125 21.61 9.72 -6.27
C LEU A 125 20.30 10.49 -6.48
N LYS A 126 20.14 11.08 -7.67
CA LYS A 126 18.96 11.88 -8.02
C LYS A 126 18.12 11.21 -9.10
N GLY A 127 16.79 11.35 -8.99
CA GLY A 127 15.84 10.97 -10.02
C GLY A 127 15.96 9.51 -10.45
N PHE A 128 16.23 9.28 -11.74
CA PHE A 128 16.32 7.95 -12.34
C PHE A 128 17.43 7.08 -11.72
N TYR A 129 18.57 7.67 -11.34
CA TYR A 129 19.66 6.92 -10.71
C TYR A 129 19.26 6.35 -9.34
N LEU A 130 18.39 7.04 -8.60
CA LEU A 130 17.84 6.52 -7.35
C LEU A 130 16.97 5.28 -7.62
N ALA A 131 16.11 5.33 -8.64
CA ALA A 131 15.26 4.21 -9.03
C ALA A 131 16.12 2.98 -9.40
N MET A 132 17.16 3.17 -10.21
CA MET A 132 18.09 2.09 -10.57
C MET A 132 18.80 1.50 -9.34
N SER A 133 19.22 2.34 -8.39
CA SER A 133 19.84 1.85 -7.15
C SER A 133 18.88 1.00 -6.32
N THR A 134 17.60 1.39 -6.22
CA THR A 134 16.59 0.59 -5.52
C THR A 134 16.22 -0.70 -6.25
N MET A 135 16.27 -0.71 -7.59
CA MET A 135 16.12 -1.91 -8.40
C MET A 135 17.30 -2.87 -8.22
N ALA A 136 18.53 -2.36 -8.10
CA ALA A 136 19.68 -3.18 -7.74
C ALA A 136 19.51 -3.81 -6.34
N ALA A 137 19.02 -3.04 -5.36
CA ALA A 137 18.70 -3.56 -4.03
C ALA A 137 17.61 -4.65 -4.07
N GLN A 138 16.60 -4.50 -4.95
CA GLN A 138 15.58 -5.51 -5.19
C GLN A 138 16.20 -6.86 -5.59
N PHE A 139 17.00 -6.88 -6.64
CA PHE A 139 17.63 -8.12 -7.13
C PHE A 139 18.63 -8.70 -6.14
N LEU A 140 19.37 -7.85 -5.41
CA LEU A 140 20.27 -8.30 -4.37
C LEU A 140 19.50 -9.04 -3.26
N MET A 141 18.35 -8.50 -2.83
CA MET A 141 17.52 -9.15 -1.81
C MET A 141 16.90 -10.45 -2.31
N GLU A 142 16.41 -10.48 -3.54
CA GLU A 142 15.89 -11.69 -4.17
C GLU A 142 16.97 -12.79 -4.25
N TYR A 143 18.20 -12.41 -4.62
CA TYR A 143 19.36 -13.31 -4.61
C TYR A 143 19.66 -13.81 -3.20
N LEU A 144 19.65 -12.94 -2.19
CA LEU A 144 19.87 -13.33 -0.80
C LEU A 144 18.79 -14.31 -0.31
N PHE A 145 17.52 -14.08 -0.64
CA PHE A 145 16.43 -14.97 -0.26
C PHE A 145 16.56 -16.37 -0.85
N MET A 146 17.01 -16.47 -2.10
CA MET A 146 17.23 -17.76 -2.76
C MET A 146 18.47 -18.51 -2.26
N ASN A 147 19.56 -17.81 -1.97
CA ASN A 147 20.85 -18.44 -1.68
C ASN A 147 21.10 -18.67 -0.17
N PHE A 148 20.49 -17.89 0.71
CA PHE A 148 20.76 -17.94 2.15
C PHE A 148 19.90 -19.00 2.88
N LYS A 149 20.10 -20.27 2.49
CA LYS A 149 19.30 -21.43 2.93
C LYS A 149 19.12 -21.54 4.44
N GLY A 150 20.15 -21.20 5.23
CA GLY A 150 20.12 -21.31 6.69
C GLY A 150 19.12 -20.39 7.40
N LEU A 151 18.62 -19.35 6.72
CA LEU A 151 17.70 -18.38 7.30
C LEU A 151 16.35 -18.32 6.58
N THR A 152 16.32 -18.58 5.26
CA THR A 152 15.12 -18.40 4.43
C THR A 152 14.47 -19.69 3.97
N GLY A 153 15.10 -20.86 4.19
CA GLY A 153 14.69 -22.12 3.56
C GLY A 153 15.06 -22.22 2.08
N GLY A 154 15.71 -21.19 1.51
CA GLY A 154 16.11 -21.15 0.11
C GLY A 154 14.92 -21.13 -0.85
N ALA A 155 15.02 -21.92 -1.94
CA ALA A 155 14.00 -21.97 -2.98
C ALA A 155 12.68 -22.62 -2.54
N GLU A 156 12.70 -23.47 -1.50
CA GLU A 156 11.50 -24.13 -0.96
C GLU A 156 10.63 -23.16 -0.16
N GLY A 157 11.20 -22.05 0.30
CA GLY A 157 10.51 -21.08 1.14
C GLY A 157 10.42 -21.51 2.60
N ALA A 158 9.58 -20.81 3.36
CA ALA A 158 9.29 -21.15 4.76
C ALA A 158 7.78 -21.16 4.99
N PHE A 159 7.32 -22.14 5.78
CA PHE A 159 5.95 -22.22 6.24
C PHE A 159 5.78 -21.47 7.55
N VAL A 160 4.65 -20.82 7.71
CA VAL A 160 4.33 -20.05 8.90
C VAL A 160 2.94 -20.42 9.37
N ASP A 161 2.85 -20.87 10.61
CA ASP A 161 1.57 -21.18 11.23
C ASP A 161 0.72 -19.91 11.35
N ARG A 162 -0.60 -20.14 11.31
CA ARG A 162 -1.58 -19.06 11.43
C ARG A 162 -1.38 -18.28 12.73
N PRO A 163 -1.50 -16.94 12.69
CA PRO A 163 -1.21 -16.12 13.84
C PRO A 163 -2.18 -16.39 14.99
N SER A 164 -1.63 -16.49 16.21
CA SER A 164 -2.42 -16.47 17.44
C SER A 164 -2.48 -15.04 18.00
N VAL A 165 -3.70 -14.55 18.22
CA VAL A 165 -3.97 -13.23 18.80
C VAL A 165 -4.63 -13.45 20.15
N PHE A 166 -3.97 -13.04 21.23
CA PHE A 166 -4.44 -13.23 22.62
C PHE A 166 -4.84 -14.68 22.95
N GLY A 167 -4.13 -15.67 22.39
CA GLY A 167 -4.40 -17.09 22.61
C GLY A 167 -5.46 -17.71 21.69
N MET A 168 -6.11 -16.93 20.83
CA MET A 168 -7.00 -17.45 19.78
C MET A 168 -6.24 -17.58 18.47
N VAL A 169 -6.21 -18.78 17.89
CA VAL A 169 -5.63 -19.00 16.55
C VAL A 169 -6.62 -18.51 15.51
N LEU A 170 -6.17 -17.61 14.64
CA LEU A 170 -6.97 -17.06 13.54
C LEU A 170 -7.07 -18.10 12.42
N ASN A 171 -8.08 -18.97 12.50
CA ASN A 171 -8.26 -20.10 11.58
C ASN A 171 -9.23 -19.82 10.43
N SER A 172 -9.94 -18.70 10.44
CA SER A 172 -10.89 -18.33 9.40
C SER A 172 -10.49 -17.02 8.73
N ASP A 173 -10.75 -16.91 7.42
CA ASP A 173 -10.52 -15.69 6.65
C ASP A 173 -11.33 -14.50 7.20
N ALA A 174 -12.50 -14.77 7.79
CA ALA A 174 -13.30 -13.77 8.50
C ALA A 174 -12.61 -13.25 9.77
N GLN A 175 -11.87 -14.10 10.48
CA GLN A 175 -11.11 -13.66 11.66
C GLN A 175 -9.89 -12.84 11.26
N PHE A 176 -9.18 -13.26 10.20
CA PHE A 176 -8.07 -12.50 9.64
C PHE A 176 -8.54 -11.16 9.06
N TYR A 177 -9.75 -11.10 8.51
CA TYR A 177 -10.37 -9.88 8.01
C TYR A 177 -10.41 -8.76 9.03
N TYR A 178 -10.83 -9.04 10.26
CA TYR A 178 -10.86 -8.02 11.30
C TYR A 178 -9.46 -7.52 11.65
N LEU A 179 -8.46 -8.40 11.65
CA LEU A 179 -7.07 -8.02 11.86
C LEU A 179 -6.54 -7.13 10.72
N ALA A 180 -6.73 -7.55 9.47
CA ALA A 180 -6.31 -6.80 8.29
C ALA A 180 -7.02 -5.43 8.21
N LEU A 181 -8.31 -5.38 8.53
CA LEU A 181 -9.09 -4.14 8.61
C LEU A 181 -8.51 -3.18 9.66
N VAL A 182 -8.20 -3.67 10.87
CA VAL A 182 -7.59 -2.85 11.92
C VAL A 182 -6.26 -2.27 11.44
N PHE A 183 -5.40 -3.08 10.81
CA PHE A 183 -4.13 -2.58 10.29
C PHE A 183 -4.28 -1.61 9.12
N ALA A 184 -5.22 -1.84 8.21
CA ALA A 184 -5.53 -0.90 7.13
C ALA A 184 -6.04 0.44 7.68
N ILE A 185 -6.87 0.42 8.72
CA ILE A 185 -7.36 1.63 9.40
C ILE A 185 -6.21 2.35 10.11
N VAL A 186 -5.45 1.64 10.95
CA VAL A 186 -4.34 2.22 11.73
C VAL A 186 -3.28 2.82 10.82
N SER A 187 -2.86 2.11 9.76
CA SER A 187 -1.89 2.59 8.77
C SER A 187 -2.39 3.83 8.01
N THR A 188 -3.67 3.86 7.65
CA THR A 188 -4.30 5.03 7.01
C THR A 188 -4.30 6.24 7.96
N PHE A 189 -4.73 6.07 9.21
CA PHE A 189 -4.73 7.16 10.19
C PHE A 189 -3.31 7.64 10.52
N ALA A 190 -2.36 6.72 10.69
CA ALA A 190 -0.96 7.03 10.91
C ALA A 190 -0.37 7.85 9.75
N THR A 191 -0.69 7.49 8.51
CA THR A 191 -0.25 8.21 7.31
C THR A 191 -0.89 9.61 7.24
N ILE A 192 -2.19 9.75 7.51
CA ILE A 192 -2.87 11.05 7.55
C ILE A 192 -2.24 11.96 8.61
N ASN A 193 -1.97 11.42 9.80
CA ASN A 193 -1.36 12.17 10.89
C ASN A 193 0.07 12.60 10.55
N LEU A 194 0.88 11.68 10.00
CA LEU A 194 2.25 11.96 9.56
C LEU A 194 2.30 13.13 8.56
N LEU A 195 1.43 13.11 7.54
CA LEU A 195 1.39 14.15 6.51
C LEU A 195 0.94 15.52 7.03
N ARG A 196 0.28 15.57 8.20
CA ARG A 196 -0.08 16.82 8.88
C ARG A 196 1.03 17.37 9.78
N THR A 197 2.02 16.55 10.15
CA THR A 197 3.14 17.01 10.98
C THR A 197 4.14 17.88 10.20
N ARG A 198 5.11 18.48 10.91
CA ARG A 198 6.25 19.19 10.29
C ARG A 198 7.04 18.29 9.33
N VAL A 199 7.19 17.01 9.68
CA VAL A 199 7.90 16.01 8.86
C VAL A 199 7.16 15.78 7.54
N GLY A 200 5.84 15.60 7.59
CA GLY A 200 5.01 15.44 6.40
C GLY A 200 5.02 16.66 5.47
N ARG A 201 4.97 17.88 6.04
CA ARG A 201 5.09 19.11 5.26
C ARG A 201 6.46 19.25 4.60
N ALA A 202 7.52 18.81 5.26
CA ALA A 202 8.85 18.78 4.66
C ALA A 202 8.93 17.84 3.46
N PHE A 203 8.28 16.65 3.51
CA PHE A 203 8.21 15.75 2.35
C PHE A 203 7.57 16.41 1.14
N ILE A 204 6.43 17.09 1.35
CA ILE A 204 5.70 17.79 0.28
C ILE A 204 6.55 18.92 -0.30
N ALA A 205 7.30 19.66 0.53
CA ALA A 205 8.23 20.70 0.07
C ALA A 205 9.36 20.11 -0.79
N ILE A 206 9.94 18.98 -0.37
CA ILE A 206 10.99 18.25 -1.09
C ILE A 206 10.49 17.79 -2.46
N ARG A 207 9.28 17.22 -2.53
CA ARG A 207 8.67 16.78 -3.79
C ARG A 207 8.52 17.91 -4.81
N GLY A 208 8.25 19.13 -4.35
CA GLY A 208 8.11 20.29 -5.21
C GLY A 208 9.41 20.62 -5.93
N LYS A 209 10.43 21.05 -5.17
CA LYS A 209 11.81 21.26 -5.64
C LYS A 209 12.78 21.13 -4.48
N ASP A 210 13.71 20.17 -4.59
CA ASP A 210 14.79 19.95 -3.61
C ASP A 210 15.52 21.25 -3.24
N TYR A 211 15.98 22.03 -4.23
CA TYR A 211 16.72 23.27 -4.01
C TYR A 211 15.88 24.34 -3.29
N ALA A 212 14.58 24.42 -3.57
CA ALA A 212 13.70 25.39 -2.90
C ALA A 212 13.45 25.01 -1.44
N ALA A 213 13.33 23.71 -1.15
CA ALA A 213 13.20 23.21 0.21
C ALA A 213 14.47 23.49 1.05
N GLU A 214 15.64 23.37 0.43
CA GLU A 214 16.92 23.65 1.09
C GLU A 214 17.07 25.14 1.45
N LEU A 215 16.66 26.06 0.57
CA LEU A 215 16.69 27.51 0.82
C LEU A 215 15.84 27.96 2.01
N ILE A 216 14.74 27.25 2.30
CA ILE A 216 13.88 27.51 3.47
C ILE A 216 14.33 26.75 4.72
N GLY A 217 15.53 26.16 4.72
CA GLY A 217 16.17 25.54 5.89
C GLY A 217 15.79 24.07 6.12
N ILE A 218 15.21 23.36 5.14
CA ILE A 218 14.87 21.94 5.27
C ILE A 218 16.11 21.09 4.97
N ASN A 219 16.54 20.28 5.94
CA ASN A 219 17.63 19.31 5.73
C ASN A 219 17.17 18.14 4.84
N LEU A 220 17.50 18.20 3.54
CA LEU A 220 17.09 17.20 2.55
C LEU A 220 17.49 15.78 2.95
N PHE A 221 18.74 15.57 3.37
CA PHE A 221 19.25 14.25 3.71
C PHE A 221 18.45 13.61 4.86
N LYS A 222 18.18 14.36 5.93
CA LYS A 222 17.43 13.90 7.10
C LYS A 222 16.01 13.49 6.73
N TYR A 223 15.28 14.35 6.01
CA TYR A 223 13.88 14.07 5.67
C TYR A 223 13.73 13.00 4.59
N LYS A 224 14.63 12.94 3.59
CA LYS A 224 14.64 11.84 2.62
C LYS A 224 14.96 10.49 3.28
N THR A 225 15.84 10.48 4.28
CA THR A 225 16.14 9.27 5.07
C THR A 225 14.92 8.83 5.89
N TYR A 226 14.21 9.78 6.51
CA TYR A 226 12.97 9.48 7.24
C TYR A 226 11.87 8.94 6.33
N SER A 227 11.67 9.50 5.13
CA SER A 227 10.65 8.99 4.22
C SER A 227 10.97 7.57 3.74
N PHE A 228 12.25 7.27 3.48
CA PHE A 228 12.70 5.93 3.11
C PHE A 228 12.48 4.93 4.26
N MET A 229 12.90 5.28 5.48
CA MET A 229 12.72 4.47 6.69
C MET A 229 11.24 4.16 6.96
N ILE A 230 10.37 5.18 6.90
CA ILE A 230 8.94 5.01 7.14
C ILE A 230 8.31 4.15 6.04
N SER A 231 8.68 4.35 4.77
CA SER A 231 8.20 3.52 3.67
C SER A 231 8.60 2.06 3.83
N SER A 232 9.87 1.79 4.15
CA SER A 232 10.35 0.43 4.40
C SER A 232 9.71 -0.20 5.63
N PHE A 233 9.36 0.58 6.66
CA PHE A 233 8.58 0.08 7.80
C PHE A 233 7.21 -0.42 7.38
N TYR A 234 6.46 0.37 6.60
CA TYR A 234 5.15 -0.05 6.07
C TYR A 234 5.25 -1.27 5.15
N ALA A 235 6.31 -1.34 4.32
CA ALA A 235 6.61 -2.51 3.51
C ALA A 235 6.81 -3.75 4.38
N GLY A 236 7.63 -3.66 5.43
CA GLY A 236 7.90 -4.76 6.35
C GLY A 236 6.66 -5.24 7.11
N VAL A 237 5.80 -4.32 7.56
CA VAL A 237 4.51 -4.64 8.18
C VAL A 237 3.59 -5.37 7.20
N THR A 238 3.55 -4.92 5.95
CA THR A 238 2.79 -5.58 4.88
C THR A 238 3.30 -6.99 4.63
N GLY A 239 4.63 -7.17 4.60
CA GLY A 239 5.26 -8.48 4.47
C GLY A 239 4.89 -9.44 5.60
N CYS A 240 4.93 -8.96 6.84
CA CYS A 240 4.51 -9.74 8.01
C CYS A 240 3.06 -10.23 7.89
N LEU A 241 2.14 -9.32 7.57
CA LEU A 241 0.74 -9.65 7.44
C LEU A 241 0.48 -10.59 6.26
N MET A 242 1.15 -10.40 5.11
CA MET A 242 1.04 -11.30 3.96
C MET A 242 1.56 -12.70 4.28
N THR A 243 2.67 -12.81 4.99
CA THR A 243 3.23 -14.12 5.38
C THR A 243 2.31 -14.89 6.32
N TYR A 244 1.70 -14.23 7.31
CA TYR A 244 0.70 -14.88 8.17
C TYR A 244 -0.57 -15.26 7.43
N TYR A 245 -0.96 -14.45 6.43
CA TYR A 245 -2.17 -14.72 5.66
C TYR A 245 -2.00 -15.90 4.70
N LEU A 246 -0.96 -15.87 3.89
CA LEU A 246 -0.67 -16.90 2.90
C LEU A 246 -0.10 -18.18 3.52
N SER A 247 0.35 -18.13 4.78
CA SER A 247 0.94 -19.25 5.55
C SER A 247 2.19 -19.87 4.91
N ILE A 248 2.68 -19.30 3.81
CA ILE A 248 3.88 -19.69 3.10
C ILE A 248 4.56 -18.43 2.57
N ILE A 249 5.89 -18.43 2.63
CA ILE A 249 6.71 -17.40 2.02
C ILE A 249 7.71 -18.04 1.07
N THR A 250 7.70 -17.61 -0.20
CA THR A 250 8.68 -18.06 -1.20
C THR A 250 9.45 -16.86 -1.75
N PRO A 251 10.73 -17.01 -2.15
CA PRO A 251 11.53 -15.89 -2.68
C PRO A 251 10.87 -15.25 -3.90
N ARG A 252 10.22 -16.08 -4.73
CA ARG A 252 9.56 -15.67 -5.97
C ARG A 252 8.30 -14.85 -5.75
N SER A 253 7.73 -14.87 -4.54
CA SER A 253 6.57 -14.04 -4.19
C SER A 253 6.90 -12.55 -4.07
N PHE A 254 8.18 -12.16 -4.04
CA PHE A 254 8.62 -10.76 -3.90
C PHE A 254 9.56 -10.34 -5.03
N ASP A 255 9.13 -10.59 -6.26
CA ASP A 255 9.87 -10.16 -7.44
C ASP A 255 9.77 -8.64 -7.69
N LEU A 256 10.48 -8.18 -8.72
CA LEU A 256 10.37 -6.80 -9.19
C LEU A 256 8.94 -6.45 -9.66
N GLY A 257 8.18 -7.44 -10.13
CA GLY A 257 6.78 -7.28 -10.52
C GLY A 257 5.94 -6.72 -9.37
N VAL A 258 6.07 -7.25 -8.16
CA VAL A 258 5.40 -6.71 -6.97
C VAL A 258 5.76 -5.25 -6.72
N SER A 259 7.05 -4.87 -6.84
CA SER A 259 7.46 -3.46 -6.72
C SER A 259 6.78 -2.56 -7.75
N ILE A 260 6.67 -3.03 -8.99
CA ILE A 260 5.99 -2.32 -10.08
C ILE A 260 4.48 -2.23 -9.81
N ASP A 261 3.85 -3.28 -9.31
CA ASP A 261 2.44 -3.31 -8.96
C ASP A 261 2.12 -2.26 -7.87
N TYR A 262 2.93 -2.19 -6.81
CA TYR A 262 2.76 -1.16 -5.76
C TYR A 262 2.98 0.26 -6.28
N LEU A 263 3.92 0.44 -7.21
CA LEU A 263 4.14 1.73 -7.88
C LEU A 263 2.94 2.09 -8.79
N ALA A 264 2.38 1.11 -9.50
CA ALA A 264 1.17 1.29 -10.29
C ALA A 264 -0.04 1.63 -9.41
N MET A 265 -0.20 1.01 -8.24
CA MET A 265 -1.27 1.36 -7.28
C MET A 265 -1.26 2.86 -6.95
N ILE A 266 -0.11 3.44 -6.63
CA ILE A 266 -0.04 4.86 -6.27
C ILE A 266 -0.17 5.81 -7.47
N ILE A 267 0.29 5.39 -8.66
CA ILE A 267 0.13 6.17 -9.89
C ILE A 267 -1.34 6.21 -10.30
N LEU A 268 -1.99 5.04 -10.41
CA LEU A 268 -3.40 4.88 -10.73
C LEU A 268 -4.29 5.57 -9.69
N GLY A 269 -3.96 5.41 -8.42
CA GLY A 269 -4.69 5.98 -7.30
C GLY A 269 -4.61 7.50 -7.22
N GLY A 270 -3.46 8.08 -7.58
CA GLY A 270 -3.19 9.51 -7.52
C GLY A 270 -2.05 9.84 -6.55
N LEU A 271 -0.89 10.17 -7.12
CA LEU A 271 0.39 10.34 -6.42
C LEU A 271 0.35 11.39 -5.30
N GLY A 272 0.68 10.97 -4.08
CA GLY A 272 0.81 11.82 -2.90
C GLY A 272 -0.49 12.08 -2.17
N THR A 273 -1.56 11.35 -2.51
CA THR A 273 -2.84 11.41 -1.81
C THR A 273 -3.10 10.10 -1.07
N VAL A 274 -3.43 10.19 0.23
CA VAL A 274 -3.72 9.01 1.06
C VAL A 274 -4.94 8.23 0.54
N ARG A 275 -5.96 8.94 0.06
CA ARG A 275 -7.15 8.33 -0.54
C ARG A 275 -6.83 7.65 -1.87
N GLY A 276 -5.91 8.21 -2.64
CA GLY A 276 -5.43 7.61 -3.87
C GLY A 276 -4.78 6.26 -3.64
N ALA A 277 -3.93 6.13 -2.61
CA ALA A 277 -3.35 4.83 -2.25
C ALA A 277 -4.41 3.75 -1.97
N ILE A 278 -5.52 4.12 -1.32
CA ILE A 278 -6.64 3.20 -1.05
C ILE A 278 -7.35 2.78 -2.34
N TYR A 279 -7.74 3.73 -3.19
CA TYR A 279 -8.43 3.42 -4.45
C TYR A 279 -7.53 2.65 -5.41
N GLY A 280 -6.25 3.04 -5.49
CA GLY A 280 -5.23 2.37 -6.29
C GLY A 280 -5.01 0.92 -5.90
N ALA A 281 -4.77 0.65 -4.61
CA ALA A 281 -4.61 -0.71 -4.11
C ALA A 281 -5.86 -1.57 -4.34
N SER A 282 -7.04 -1.01 -4.08
CA SER A 282 -8.31 -1.69 -4.32
C SER A 282 -8.49 -2.03 -5.80
N PHE A 283 -8.23 -1.09 -6.70
CA PHE A 283 -8.40 -1.27 -8.14
C PHE A 283 -7.43 -2.30 -8.72
N VAL A 284 -6.14 -2.20 -8.37
CA VAL A 284 -5.10 -3.11 -8.87
C VAL A 284 -5.36 -4.57 -8.48
N ILE A 285 -5.99 -4.81 -7.32
CA ILE A 285 -6.31 -6.17 -6.86
C ILE A 285 -7.66 -6.65 -7.40
N ILE A 286 -8.69 -5.80 -7.33
CA ILE A 286 -10.06 -6.22 -7.68
C ILE A 286 -10.20 -6.43 -9.18
N VAL A 287 -9.55 -5.61 -10.04
CA VAL A 287 -9.80 -5.71 -11.48
C VAL A 287 -9.30 -7.03 -12.09
N PRO A 288 -8.06 -7.51 -11.82
CA PRO A 288 -7.66 -8.84 -12.28
C PRO A 288 -8.58 -9.97 -11.81
N GLU A 289 -9.15 -9.84 -10.61
CA GLU A 289 -10.06 -10.85 -10.07
C GLU A 289 -11.43 -10.83 -10.73
N LEU A 290 -11.97 -9.64 -11.03
CA LEU A 290 -13.18 -9.49 -11.82
C LEU A 290 -12.98 -10.02 -13.25
N LEU A 291 -11.80 -9.80 -13.82
CA LEU A 291 -11.45 -10.31 -15.14
C LEU A 291 -11.40 -11.83 -15.15
N LYS A 292 -10.81 -12.44 -14.10
CA LYS A 292 -10.78 -13.90 -13.93
C LYS A 292 -12.18 -14.46 -13.83
N TYR A 293 -13.00 -13.91 -12.94
CA TYR A 293 -14.39 -14.34 -12.77
C TYR A 293 -15.19 -14.23 -14.08
N GLY A 294 -15.02 -13.13 -14.82
CA GLY A 294 -15.66 -12.95 -16.13
C GLY A 294 -15.22 -13.97 -17.18
N ILE A 295 -13.92 -14.33 -17.20
CA ILE A 295 -13.39 -15.37 -18.10
C ILE A 295 -13.92 -16.74 -17.71
N ASP A 296 -13.93 -17.07 -16.42
CA ASP A 296 -14.43 -18.36 -15.91
C ASP A 296 -15.90 -18.55 -16.32
N VAL A 297 -16.74 -17.55 -16.07
CA VAL A 297 -18.16 -17.56 -16.49
C VAL A 297 -18.31 -17.64 -18.02
N ALA A 298 -17.51 -16.88 -18.78
CA ALA A 298 -17.58 -16.93 -20.24
C ALA A 298 -17.15 -18.29 -20.82
N SER A 299 -16.20 -18.97 -20.16
CA SER A 299 -15.71 -20.29 -20.56
C SER A 299 -16.73 -21.40 -20.38
N ASP A 300 -17.68 -21.24 -19.46
CA ASP A 300 -18.79 -22.18 -19.26
C ASP A 300 -19.81 -22.15 -20.40
N TYR A 301 -19.99 -20.99 -21.06
CA TYR A 301 -21.00 -20.81 -22.12
C TYR A 301 -20.45 -20.91 -23.54
N LEU A 302 -19.16 -20.62 -23.76
CA LEU A 302 -18.58 -20.54 -25.10
C LEU A 302 -17.32 -21.43 -25.20
N PRO A 303 -17.39 -22.55 -25.98
CA PRO A 303 -16.26 -23.49 -26.14
C PRO A 303 -14.98 -22.85 -26.71
N ILE A 304 -15.11 -21.73 -27.44
CA ILE A 304 -13.99 -20.93 -27.97
C ILE A 304 -13.11 -20.36 -26.84
N PHE A 305 -13.66 -20.19 -25.62
CA PHE A 305 -12.97 -19.61 -24.47
C PHE A 305 -12.28 -20.65 -23.58
N THR A 306 -12.39 -21.96 -23.89
CA THR A 306 -11.80 -23.04 -23.07
C THR A 306 -10.28 -23.03 -23.01
N GLN A 307 -9.60 -22.42 -23.98
CA GLN A 307 -8.13 -22.25 -23.99
C GLN A 307 -7.67 -20.92 -23.35
N ILE A 308 -8.58 -20.04 -22.95
CA ILE A 308 -8.26 -18.73 -22.39
C ILE A 308 -7.75 -18.81 -20.93
N PRO A 309 -8.19 -19.75 -20.07
CA PRO A 309 -7.65 -19.88 -18.72
C PRO A 309 -6.12 -20.10 -18.67
N SER A 310 -5.53 -20.79 -19.65
CA SER A 310 -4.08 -20.97 -19.72
C SER A 310 -3.34 -19.70 -20.15
N ALA A 311 -3.99 -18.82 -20.91
CA ALA A 311 -3.48 -17.51 -21.31
C ALA A 311 -3.76 -16.40 -20.27
N PHE A 312 -4.47 -16.71 -19.18
CA PHE A 312 -4.88 -15.73 -18.17
C PHE A 312 -3.72 -14.88 -17.62
N PRO A 313 -2.53 -15.44 -17.28
CA PRO A 313 -1.42 -14.61 -16.80
C PRO A 313 -0.98 -13.55 -17.81
N ALA A 314 -0.95 -13.88 -19.10
CA ALA A 314 -0.56 -12.95 -20.17
C ALA A 314 -1.64 -11.89 -20.41
N ILE A 315 -2.92 -12.30 -20.43
CA ILE A 315 -4.06 -11.38 -20.58
C ILE A 315 -4.12 -10.41 -19.41
N ARG A 316 -3.91 -10.90 -18.19
CA ARG A 316 -3.83 -10.08 -16.99
C ARG A 316 -2.75 -9.00 -17.12
N MET A 317 -1.54 -9.35 -17.57
CA MET A 317 -0.47 -8.37 -17.79
C MET A 317 -0.85 -7.32 -18.84
N PHE A 318 -1.47 -7.74 -19.95
CA PHE A 318 -1.90 -6.82 -21.00
C PHE A 318 -2.99 -5.85 -20.50
N VAL A 319 -4.02 -6.38 -19.86
CA VAL A 319 -5.11 -5.56 -19.31
C VAL A 319 -4.59 -4.62 -18.22
N PHE A 320 -3.66 -5.09 -17.39
CA PHE A 320 -3.02 -4.26 -16.39
C PHE A 320 -2.28 -3.06 -16.99
N GLY A 321 -1.43 -3.30 -18.00
CA GLY A 321 -0.75 -2.21 -18.73
C GLY A 321 -1.73 -1.26 -19.42
N ALA A 322 -2.76 -1.80 -20.07
CA ALA A 322 -3.79 -1.02 -20.72
C ALA A 322 -4.58 -0.14 -19.73
N MET A 323 -4.89 -0.66 -18.53
CA MET A 323 -5.55 0.10 -17.47
C MET A 323 -4.71 1.27 -16.99
N ILE A 324 -3.39 1.07 -16.80
CA ILE A 324 -2.48 2.15 -16.44
C ILE A 324 -2.51 3.26 -17.49
N ILE A 325 -2.38 2.89 -18.77
CA ILE A 325 -2.40 3.83 -19.88
C ILE A 325 -3.74 4.58 -19.93
N LEU A 326 -4.87 3.86 -19.85
CA LEU A 326 -6.20 4.43 -19.94
C LEU A 326 -6.50 5.41 -18.80
N VAL A 327 -6.16 5.06 -17.56
CA VAL A 327 -6.36 5.95 -16.41
C VAL A 327 -5.48 7.19 -16.53
N LEU A 328 -4.24 7.05 -16.98
CA LEU A 328 -3.34 8.19 -17.18
C LEU A 328 -3.80 9.12 -18.32
N ILE A 329 -4.43 8.58 -19.36
CA ILE A 329 -5.03 9.37 -20.44
C ILE A 329 -6.27 10.13 -19.95
N ILE A 330 -7.12 9.48 -19.15
CA ILE A 330 -8.38 10.08 -18.67
C ILE A 330 -8.10 11.16 -17.62
N GLU A 331 -7.19 10.89 -16.67
CA GLU A 331 -6.96 11.80 -15.55
C GLU A 331 -5.49 11.75 -15.09
N GLU A 332 -4.69 12.76 -15.50
CA GLU A 332 -3.25 12.87 -15.18
C GLU A 332 -2.92 12.83 -13.68
N LYS A 333 -3.91 13.11 -12.82
CA LYS A 333 -3.78 13.13 -11.35
C LYS A 333 -4.28 11.85 -10.67
N GLY A 334 -4.73 10.85 -11.44
CA GLY A 334 -5.22 9.56 -10.98
C GLY A 334 -6.64 9.59 -10.40
N MET A 335 -7.12 8.42 -9.94
CA MET A 335 -8.49 8.19 -9.48
C MET A 335 -8.94 9.11 -8.33
N ALA A 336 -8.02 9.54 -7.48
CA ALA A 336 -8.33 10.49 -6.41
C ALA A 336 -8.88 11.83 -6.94
N GLN A 337 -8.45 12.25 -8.14
CA GLN A 337 -8.95 13.47 -8.77
C GLN A 337 -10.34 13.28 -9.36
N ILE A 338 -10.66 12.13 -9.97
CA ILE A 338 -12.03 11.77 -10.41
C ILE A 338 -13.01 11.97 -9.24
N TRP A 339 -12.67 11.44 -8.06
CA TRP A 339 -13.51 11.58 -6.87
C TRP A 339 -13.66 13.05 -6.42
N ILE A 340 -12.60 13.86 -6.54
CA ILE A 340 -12.68 15.30 -6.25
C ILE A 340 -13.60 16.00 -7.24
N ASN A 341 -13.52 15.67 -8.53
CA ASN A 341 -14.35 16.26 -9.57
C ASN A 341 -15.83 15.91 -9.34
N ILE A 342 -16.15 14.64 -9.06
CA ILE A 342 -17.50 14.19 -8.69
C ILE A 342 -17.98 14.97 -7.46
N LYS A 343 -17.17 15.05 -6.40
CA LYS A 343 -17.55 15.77 -5.19
C LYS A 343 -17.77 17.27 -5.42
N SER A 344 -16.96 17.89 -6.27
CA SER A 344 -17.11 19.30 -6.63
C SER A 344 -18.39 19.52 -7.42
N TYR A 345 -18.68 18.65 -8.39
CA TYR A 345 -19.93 18.67 -9.16
C TYR A 345 -21.15 18.65 -8.25
N TRP A 346 -21.24 17.67 -7.35
CA TRP A 346 -22.37 17.54 -6.41
C TRP A 346 -22.46 18.67 -5.38
N LYS A 347 -21.35 19.29 -5.01
CA LYS A 347 -21.34 20.43 -4.08
C LYS A 347 -21.75 21.74 -4.71
N LEU A 348 -21.43 21.92 -5.99
CA LEU A 348 -21.73 23.12 -6.73
C LEU A 348 -23.14 23.05 -7.31
N TRP A 349 -23.64 21.85 -7.64
CA TRP A 349 -25.00 21.64 -8.12
C TRP A 349 -26.06 22.28 -7.20
N PRO A 350 -26.98 23.13 -7.71
CA PRO A 350 -27.25 23.45 -9.12
C PRO A 350 -26.47 24.65 -9.70
N TYR A 351 -25.58 25.28 -8.95
CA TYR A 351 -24.77 26.43 -9.39
C TYR A 351 -23.51 25.97 -10.16
N SER A 352 -23.28 26.55 -11.34
CA SER A 352 -22.26 26.08 -12.29
C SER A 352 -20.87 26.74 -12.16
N TYR A 353 -20.51 27.28 -10.99
CA TYR A 353 -19.31 28.14 -10.84
C TYR A 353 -18.12 27.45 -10.17
#